data_AF-A0A918F3Z4-F1
#
_entry.id   AF-A0A918F3Z4-F1
#
_cell.length_a   1.000
_cell.length_b   1.000
_cell.length_c   1.000
_cell.angle_alpha   90.00
_cell.angle_beta   90.00
_cell.angle_gamma   90.00
#
_symmetry.space_group_name_H-M   'P 1'
#
loop_
_entity.id
_entity.type
_entity.pdbx_description
1 polymer ?
#
loop_
_entity_poly.entity_id
_entity_poly.type
_entity_poly.pdbx_seq_one_letter_code
_entity_poly.pdbx_strand_id
1 'polypeptide(L)' 'MYVHPVLVGAGTPLFPQGSAPVDLRLVESRTFGNGVAHLRYEVES' A
#
# COMPACT_ATOMS: atom_id res chain seq x y z
N MET A 1 -4.02 -0.37 -3.09
CA MET A 1 -3.68 -0.55 -1.66
C MET A 1 -4.51 0.40 -0.83
N TYR A 2 -5.01 -0.07 0.31
CA TYR A 2 -5.69 0.77 1.31
C TYR A 2 -4.82 0.86 2.56
N VAL A 3 -4.50 2.08 2.98
CA VAL A 3 -3.73 2.33 4.21
C VAL A 3 -4.68 2.82 5.27
N HIS A 4 -4.78 2.05 6.37
CA HIS A 4 -5.58 2.39 7.52
C HIS A 4 -4.73 3.12 8.55
N PRO A 5 -5.20 4.23 9.15
CA PRO A 5 -4.41 5.02 10.10
C PRO A 5 -4.41 4.39 11.51
N VAL A 6 -3.93 3.15 11.61
CA VAL A 6 -3.90 2.37 12.86
C VAL A 6 -2.54 1.68 13.04
N LEU A 7 -2.14 1.51 14.30
CA LEU A 7 -0.97 0.71 14.67
C LEU A 7 -1.42 -0.72 14.95
N VAL A 8 -0.95 -1.68 14.15
CA VAL A 8 -1.40 -3.08 14.23
C VAL A 8 -0.63 -3.89 15.29
N GLY A 9 0.65 -3.56 15.53
CA GLY A 9 1.50 -4.23 16.53
C GLY A 9 2.04 -5.61 16.11
N ALA A 10 1.22 -6.46 15.51
CA ALA A 10 1.63 -7.75 14.93
C ALA A 10 0.62 -8.23 13.87
N GLY A 11 1.05 -9.04 12.90
CA GLY A 11 0.14 -9.59 11.88
C GLY A 11 0.87 -10.28 10.73
N THR A 12 0.10 -10.75 9.75
CA THR A 12 0.63 -11.33 8.52
C THR A 12 1.15 -10.22 7.59
N PRO A 13 2.41 -10.25 7.16
CA PRO A 13 2.94 -9.28 6.20
C PRO A 13 2.19 -9.33 4.86
N LEU A 14 1.94 -8.16 4.26
CA LEU A 14 1.31 -8.06 2.93
C LEU A 14 2.17 -8.70 1.83
N PHE A 15 3.49 -8.57 1.94
CA PHE A 15 4.46 -9.17 1.03
C PHE A 15 5.29 -10.22 1.79
N PRO A 16 5.51 -11.40 1.20
CA PRO A 16 6.39 -12.41 1.78
C PRO A 16 7.82 -11.87 1.98
N GLN A 17 8.52 -12.39 2.98
CA GLN A 17 9.95 -12.16 3.13
C GLN A 17 10.70 -12.66 1.88
N GLY A 18 11.70 -11.90 1.44
CA GLY A 18 12.48 -12.22 0.24
C GLY A 18 11.83 -11.82 -1.09
N SER A 19 10.69 -11.12 -1.07
CA SER A 19 10.13 -10.50 -2.28
C SER A 19 11.12 -9.51 -2.88
N ALA A 20 11.43 -9.64 -4.16
CA ALA A 20 12.28 -8.70 -4.87
C ALA A 20 11.57 -7.33 -5.00
N PRO A 21 12.30 -6.20 -4.93
CA PRO A 21 11.75 -4.90 -5.27
C PRO A 21 11.18 -4.90 -6.69
N VAL A 22 10.02 -4.27 -6.87
CA VAL A 22 9.40 -4.01 -8.17
C VAL A 22 9.16 -2.53 -8.27
N ASP A 23 9.59 -1.92 -9.37
CA ASP A 23 9.38 -0.50 -9.61
C ASP A 23 7.89 -0.25 -9.89
N LEU A 24 7.31 0.69 -9.14
CA LEU A 24 5.89 1.02 -9.17
C LEU A 24 5.69 2.51 -9.37
N ARG A 25 4.84 2.85 -10.34
CA ARG A 25 4.38 4.22 -10.57
C ARG A 25 3.06 4.45 -9.86
N LEU A 26 2.98 5.50 -9.04
CA LEU A 26 1.72 5.93 -8.43
C LEU A 26 0.81 6.53 -9.51
N VAL A 27 -0.41 6.01 -9.63
CA VAL A 27 -1.37 6.41 -10.67
C VAL A 27 -2.68 6.95 -10.11
N GLU A 28 -2.92 6.78 -8.81
CA GLU A 28 -4.05 7.37 -8.10
C GLU A 28 -3.75 7.50 -6.61
N SER A 29 -4.11 8.63 -6.01
CA SER A 29 -4.09 8.84 -4.56
C SER A 29 -5.36 9.55 -4.12
N ARG A 30 -6.12 8.91 -3.23
CA ARG A 30 -7.36 9.47 -2.67
C ARG A 30 -7.45 9.19 -1.18
N THR A 31 -7.76 10.22 -0.39
CA THR A 31 -8.06 10.07 1.04
C THR A 31 -9.57 10.12 1.26
N PHE A 32 -10.08 9.22 2.10
CA PHE A 32 -11.48 9.22 2.55
C PHE A 32 -11.64 10.07 3.82
N GLY A 33 -12.87 10.51 4.12
CA GLY A 33 -13.17 11.34 5.29
C GLY A 33 -12.86 10.69 6.65
N ASN A 34 -12.61 9.38 6.67
CA ASN A 34 -12.17 8.62 7.85
C ASN A 34 -10.64 8.46 7.96
N GLY A 35 -9.87 9.12 7.09
CA GLY A 35 -8.41 9.08 7.09
C GLY A 35 -7.79 7.88 6.37
N VAL A 36 -8.58 6.95 5.83
CA VAL A 36 -8.06 5.86 4.99
C VAL A 36 -7.53 6.43 3.67
N ALA A 37 -6.37 5.96 3.22
CA ALA A 37 -5.81 6.31 1.91
C ALA A 37 -5.97 5.15 0.91
N HIS A 38 -6.57 5.43 -0.25
CA HIS A 38 -6.59 4.57 -1.42
C HIS A 38 -5.45 4.97 -2.37
N LEU A 39 -4.52 4.04 -2.59
CA LEU A 39 -3.38 4.21 -3.49
C LEU A 39 -3.43 3.17 -4.60
N ARG A 40 -3.41 3.61 -5.86
CA ARG A 40 -3.31 2.71 -7.02
C ARG A 40 -1.93 2.88 -7.64
N TYR A 41 -1.28 1.74 -7.90
CA TYR A 41 0.03 1.67 -8.52
C TYR A 41 -0.04 0.79 -9.77
N GLU A 42 0.80 1.11 -10.75
CA GLU A 42 1.08 0.28 -11.91
C GLU A 42 2.56 -0.10 -11.89
N VAL A 43 2.90 -1.28 -12.43
CA VAL A 43 4.30 -1.69 -12.58
C VAL A 43 4.94 -0.81 -13.64
N GLU A 44 6.09 -0.23 -13.30
CA GLU A 44 6.91 0.51 -14.25
C GLU A 44 7.60 -0.49 -15.19
N SER A 45 7.50 -0.25 -16.51
CA SER A 45 7.99 -1.15 -17.56
C SER A 45 9.39 -0.80 -18.03
#